data_AF-A0A9E5I5X9-F1
#
_entry.id   AF-A0A9E5I5X9-F1
#
_cell.length_a   1.000
_cell.length_b   1.000
_cell.length_c   1.000
_cell.angle_alpha   90.00
_cell.angle_beta   90.00
_cell.angle_gamma   90.00
#
_symmetry.space_group_name_H-M   'P 1'
#
loop_
_entity.id
_entity.type
_entity.pdbx_description
1 polymer ?
#
loop_
_entity_poly.entity_id
_entity_poly.type
_entity_poly.pdbx_seq_one_letter_code
_entity_poly.pdbx_strand_id
1 'polypeptide(L)'
;VTAPFRALASLLGLQSDAPIHAVMGESSYLPVDQEKLDKLAGVLVKRPNATIEFVGVYDPSADKAALARARADRAILNAAGFKLSPQEPLPIPSLSDPRVQAGVRSAYGQQVGRIQLAQRLISLPDNEARYQQLRNELIQSYAISEAELMQLASARANRAKELMVAQQPNLAERITIGTSKAGGADQDGIPLGVSLGSKK
;
A
#
# COMPACT_ATOMS: atom_id res chain seq x y z
N VAL A 1 20.39 0.96 6.64
CA VAL A 1 21.13 1.97 5.85
C VAL A 1 20.26 2.40 4.69
N THR A 2 19.54 3.52 4.83
CA THR A 2 18.59 4.05 3.85
C THR A 2 19.26 5.17 3.06
N ALA A 3 20.13 4.79 2.11
CA ALA A 3 21.03 5.73 1.42
C ALA A 3 21.03 5.72 -0.13
N PRO A 4 20.07 5.12 -0.88
CA PRO A 4 20.03 5.35 -2.33
C PRO A 4 19.29 6.65 -2.69
N PHE A 5 18.11 6.93 -2.12
CA PHE A 5 17.30 8.09 -2.56
C PHE A 5 17.96 9.44 -2.27
N ARG A 6 18.64 9.59 -1.12
CA ARG A 6 19.31 10.85 -0.73
C ARG A 6 20.39 11.29 -1.71
N ALA A 7 21.26 10.37 -2.11
CA ALA A 7 22.31 10.65 -3.08
C ALA A 7 21.73 10.97 -4.48
N LEU A 8 20.60 10.36 -4.83
CA LEU A 8 19.94 10.61 -6.10
C LEU A 8 19.16 11.93 -6.10
N ALA A 9 18.49 12.29 -5.00
CA ALA A 9 17.74 13.53 -4.86
C ALA A 9 18.65 14.76 -5.03
N SER A 10 19.83 14.74 -4.40
CA SER A 10 20.83 15.80 -4.53
C SER A 10 21.39 15.89 -5.96
N LEU A 11 21.68 14.75 -6.60
CA LEU A 11 22.11 14.71 -8.00
C LEU A 11 21.04 15.24 -8.94
N LEU A 12 19.76 15.02 -8.63
CA LEU A 12 18.61 15.49 -9.39
C LEU A 12 18.24 16.95 -9.13
N GLY A 13 18.82 17.59 -8.12
CA GLY A 13 18.49 18.96 -7.73
C GLY A 13 17.11 19.07 -7.05
N LEU A 14 16.63 17.97 -6.47
CA LEU A 14 15.44 17.98 -5.61
C LEU A 14 15.85 18.58 -4.25
N GLN A 15 15.15 19.63 -3.83
CA GLN A 15 15.35 20.29 -2.54
C GLN A 15 14.80 19.49 -1.34
N SER A 16 14.13 18.36 -1.60
CA SER A 16 13.56 17.50 -0.55
C SER A 16 14.41 16.25 -0.32
N ASP A 17 15.01 16.15 0.86
CA ASP A 17 15.77 14.99 1.36
C ASP A 17 14.88 13.79 1.76
N ALA A 18 13.56 13.91 1.62
CA ALA A 18 12.60 12.94 2.11
C ALA A 18 12.36 11.81 1.08
N PRO A 19 12.43 10.53 1.50
CA PRO A 19 12.01 9.40 0.67
C PRO A 19 10.54 9.54 0.22
N ILE A 20 10.19 8.80 -0.83
CA ILE A 20 8.79 8.59 -1.25
C ILE A 20 8.30 7.32 -0.56
N HIS A 21 7.19 7.42 0.18
CA HIS A 21 6.69 6.32 0.99
C HIS A 21 5.40 5.73 0.43
N ALA A 22 5.37 4.41 0.28
CA ALA A 22 4.13 3.68 0.07
C ALA A 22 3.46 3.36 1.40
N VAL A 23 2.13 3.29 1.40
CA VAL A 23 1.35 2.90 2.58
C VAL A 23 1.64 1.44 2.95
N MET A 24 1.83 1.16 4.24
CA MET A 24 2.06 -0.21 4.73
C MET A 24 0.88 -1.12 4.38
N GLY A 25 1.16 -2.33 3.87
CA GLY A 25 0.14 -3.28 3.44
C GLY A 25 -0.62 -2.90 2.16
N GLU A 26 -0.29 -1.77 1.53
CA GLU A 26 -0.95 -1.25 0.34
C GLU A 26 0.06 -0.82 -0.73
N SER A 27 -0.40 -0.72 -1.98
CA SER A 27 0.38 -0.18 -3.10
C SER A 27 0.15 1.31 -3.32
N SER A 28 -0.74 1.92 -2.54
CA SER A 28 -1.13 3.32 -2.62
C SER A 28 -0.06 4.24 -2.03
N TYR A 29 -0.10 5.51 -2.46
CA TYR A 29 0.76 6.58 -1.98
C TYR A 29 -0.13 7.67 -1.37
N LEU A 30 0.27 8.24 -0.24
CA LEU A 30 -0.41 9.40 0.34
C LEU A 30 -0.26 10.62 -0.58
N PRO A 31 -1.15 11.63 -0.49
CA PRO A 31 -1.07 12.83 -1.34
C PRO A 31 0.31 13.50 -1.33
N VAL A 32 0.95 13.58 -0.15
CA VAL A 32 2.30 14.15 -0.01
C VAL A 32 3.36 13.37 -0.79
N ASP A 33 3.23 12.05 -0.91
CA ASP A 33 4.15 11.19 -1.66
C ASP A 33 3.85 11.18 -3.16
N GLN A 34 2.60 11.37 -3.55
CA GLN A 34 2.21 11.62 -4.94
C GLN A 34 2.82 12.94 -5.45
N GLU A 35 2.77 14.01 -4.66
CA GLU A 35 3.43 15.27 -5.00
C GLU A 35 4.95 15.13 -5.16
N LYS A 36 5.60 14.28 -4.37
CA LYS A 36 7.04 13.98 -4.52
C LYS A 36 7.32 13.24 -5.83
N LEU A 37 6.47 12.28 -6.20
CA LEU A 37 6.56 11.59 -7.51
C LEU A 37 6.39 12.58 -8.67
N ASP A 38 5.48 13.54 -8.55
CA ASP A 38 5.25 14.57 -9.55
C ASP A 38 6.47 15.50 -9.70
N LYS A 39 7.08 15.92 -8.59
CA LYS A 39 8.35 16.67 -8.61
C LYS A 39 9.47 15.88 -9.26
N LEU A 40 9.57 14.57 -8.95
CA LEU A 40 10.54 13.68 -9.58
C LEU A 40 10.33 13.59 -11.10
N ALA A 41 9.08 13.51 -11.55
CA ALA A 41 8.74 13.51 -12.97
C ALA A 41 9.15 14.82 -13.66
N GLY A 42 8.85 15.96 -13.04
CA GLY A 42 9.25 17.27 -13.55
C GLY A 42 10.77 17.45 -13.69
N VAL A 43 11.54 16.89 -12.76
CA VAL A 43 13.01 16.86 -12.88
C VAL A 43 13.46 15.93 -14.01
N LEU A 44 12.87 14.74 -14.12
CA LEU A 44 13.21 13.78 -15.17
C LEU A 44 12.97 14.35 -16.58
N VAL A 45 11.89 15.13 -16.77
CA VAL A 45 11.62 15.85 -18.02
C VAL A 45 12.75 16.81 -18.39
N LYS A 46 13.31 17.55 -17.42
CA LYS A 46 14.41 18.50 -17.65
C LYS A 46 15.76 17.85 -17.97
N ARG A 47 15.86 16.52 -17.87
CA ARG A 47 17.09 15.75 -18.09
C ARG A 47 16.87 14.67 -19.14
N PRO A 48 16.85 14.99 -20.44
CA PRO A 48 16.36 14.10 -21.50
C PRO A 48 17.09 12.75 -21.57
N ASN A 49 18.36 12.69 -21.16
CA ASN A 49 19.17 11.47 -21.18
C ASN A 49 19.06 10.63 -19.90
N ALA A 50 18.43 11.15 -18.84
CA ALA A 50 18.28 10.42 -17.58
C ALA A 50 17.15 9.38 -17.67
N THR A 51 17.34 8.26 -16.98
CA THR A 51 16.35 7.19 -16.78
C THR A 51 16.25 6.86 -15.30
N ILE A 52 15.12 6.31 -14.89
CA ILE A 52 14.87 5.88 -13.51
C ILE A 52 14.51 4.40 -13.50
N GLU A 53 15.01 3.70 -12.51
CA GLU A 53 14.54 2.37 -12.11
C GLU A 53 13.85 2.48 -10.75
N PHE A 54 12.61 1.99 -10.67
CA PHE A 54 11.90 1.82 -9.41
C PHE A 54 12.04 0.40 -8.89
N VAL A 55 12.45 0.30 -7.63
CA VAL A 55 12.57 -0.96 -6.92
C VAL A 55 11.54 -0.98 -5.80
N GLY A 56 10.59 -1.90 -5.92
CA GLY A 56 9.60 -2.17 -4.90
C GLY A 56 10.24 -2.72 -3.64
N VAL A 57 9.81 -2.23 -2.48
CA VAL A 57 10.27 -2.72 -1.17
C VAL A 57 9.08 -3.25 -0.37
N TYR A 58 9.30 -4.30 0.41
CA TYR A 58 8.39 -4.75 1.46
C TYR A 58 9.13 -4.91 2.79
N ASP A 59 8.42 -4.67 3.89
CA ASP A 59 8.87 -5.03 5.23
C ASP A 59 8.25 -6.38 5.65
N PRO A 60 9.05 -7.42 5.94
CA PRO A 60 8.53 -8.74 6.27
C PRO A 60 7.59 -8.80 7.49
N SER A 61 7.67 -7.82 8.40
CA SER A 61 6.87 -7.75 9.62
C SER A 61 5.73 -6.75 9.48
N ALA A 62 6.06 -5.49 9.18
CA ALA A 62 5.09 -4.40 9.13
C ALA A 62 4.08 -4.59 7.99
N ASP A 63 4.54 -4.97 6.79
CA ASP A 63 3.63 -5.23 5.68
C ASP A 63 2.82 -6.50 5.87
N LYS A 64 3.36 -7.51 6.55
CA LYS A 64 2.59 -8.73 6.82
C LYS A 64 1.34 -8.43 7.65
N ALA A 65 1.51 -7.69 8.74
CA ALA A 65 0.39 -7.27 9.58
C ALA A 65 -0.55 -6.29 8.86
N ALA A 66 0.01 -5.30 8.16
CA ALA A 66 -0.77 -4.29 7.48
C ALA A 66 -1.54 -4.84 6.26
N LEU A 67 -0.95 -5.78 5.51
CA LEU A 67 -1.61 -6.41 4.35
C LEU A 67 -2.76 -7.31 4.80
N ALA A 68 -2.61 -8.07 5.89
CA ALA A 68 -3.70 -8.82 6.50
C ALA A 68 -4.85 -7.87 6.92
N ARG A 69 -4.50 -6.74 7.56
CA ARG A 69 -5.46 -5.69 7.92
C ARG A 69 -6.18 -5.11 6.70
N ALA A 70 -5.44 -4.70 5.67
CA ALA A 70 -6.00 -4.13 4.45
C ALA A 70 -6.91 -5.14 3.72
N ARG A 71 -6.57 -6.43 3.72
CA ARG A 71 -7.40 -7.48 3.12
C ARG A 71 -8.73 -7.66 3.88
N ALA A 72 -8.69 -7.69 5.20
CA ALA A 72 -9.89 -7.74 6.03
C ALA A 72 -10.78 -6.51 5.83
N ASP A 73 -10.20 -5.32 5.89
CA ASP A 73 -10.93 -4.06 5.74
C ASP A 73 -11.56 -3.94 4.35
N ARG A 74 -10.83 -4.34 3.29
CA ARG A 74 -11.37 -4.38 1.93
C ARG A 74 -12.55 -5.34 1.81
N ALA A 75 -12.45 -6.52 2.41
CA ALA A 75 -13.55 -7.49 2.42
C ALA A 75 -14.79 -6.92 3.14
N ILE A 76 -14.59 -6.28 4.30
CA ILE A 76 -15.65 -5.63 5.09
C ILE A 76 -16.33 -4.55 4.26
N LEU A 77 -15.56 -3.62 3.70
CA LEU A 77 -16.08 -2.46 2.97
C LEU A 77 -16.77 -2.88 1.66
N ASN A 78 -16.22 -3.85 0.93
CA ASN A 78 -16.87 -4.42 -0.25
C ASN A 78 -18.18 -5.11 0.12
N ALA A 79 -18.21 -5.89 1.20
CA ALA A 79 -19.43 -6.55 1.67
C ALA A 79 -20.47 -5.55 2.20
N ALA A 80 -20.03 -4.41 2.72
CA ALA A 80 -20.88 -3.27 3.03
C ALA A 80 -21.31 -2.49 1.77
N GLY A 81 -20.77 -2.77 0.58
CA GLY A 81 -21.14 -2.13 -0.68
C GLY A 81 -20.52 -0.75 -0.91
N PHE A 82 -19.40 -0.45 -0.24
CA PHE A 82 -18.60 0.72 -0.58
C PHE A 82 -17.86 0.47 -1.90
N LYS A 83 -17.72 1.53 -2.72
CA LYS A 83 -16.87 1.49 -3.91
C LYS A 83 -15.46 1.91 -3.51
N LEU A 84 -14.51 1.01 -3.63
CA LEU A 84 -13.12 1.27 -3.27
C LEU A 84 -12.30 1.59 -4.52
N SER A 85 -11.50 2.64 -4.44
CA SER A 85 -10.51 2.95 -5.47
C SER A 85 -9.21 2.20 -5.19
N PRO A 86 -8.61 1.51 -6.19
CA PRO A 86 -7.25 0.97 -6.06
C PRO A 86 -6.18 2.07 -5.97
N GLN A 87 -6.53 3.32 -6.29
CA GLN A 87 -5.62 4.44 -6.43
C GLN A 87 -5.47 5.26 -5.15
N GLU A 88 -6.43 5.13 -4.24
CA GLU A 88 -6.48 5.84 -2.97
C GLU A 88 -6.16 4.87 -1.82
N PRO A 89 -5.62 5.37 -0.70
CA PRO A 89 -5.49 4.59 0.51
C PRO A 89 -6.83 3.99 0.95
N LEU A 90 -6.80 2.75 1.45
CA LEU A 90 -7.99 2.07 1.92
C LEU A 90 -8.55 2.79 3.16
N PRO A 91 -9.84 3.16 3.17
CA PRO A 91 -10.44 3.78 4.35
C PRO A 91 -10.55 2.78 5.50
N ILE A 92 -10.50 3.28 6.72
CA ILE A 92 -10.70 2.45 7.92
C ILE A 92 -12.20 2.22 8.10
N PRO A 93 -12.68 0.96 8.24
CA PRO A 93 -14.10 0.69 8.47
C PRO A 93 -14.60 1.29 9.79
N SER A 94 -15.69 2.05 9.75
CA SER A 94 -16.35 2.57 10.96
C SER A 94 -17.21 1.49 11.61
N LEU A 95 -16.80 0.97 12.76
CA LEU A 95 -17.47 -0.16 13.41
C LEU A 95 -18.77 0.23 14.15
N SER A 96 -19.02 1.53 14.30
CA SER A 96 -20.30 2.07 14.78
C SER A 96 -21.37 2.14 13.68
N ASP A 97 -20.99 2.06 12.40
CA ASP A 97 -21.92 2.10 11.27
C ASP A 97 -22.62 0.72 11.10
N PRO A 98 -23.96 0.63 11.21
CA PRO A 98 -24.71 -0.62 11.02
C PRO A 98 -24.45 -1.31 9.66
N ARG A 99 -24.17 -0.52 8.62
CA ARG A 99 -23.85 -1.04 7.27
C ARG A 99 -22.49 -1.73 7.28
N VAL A 100 -21.49 -1.13 7.92
CA VAL A 100 -20.17 -1.72 8.10
C VAL A 100 -20.24 -2.95 9.00
N GLN A 101 -21.04 -2.92 10.08
CA GLN A 101 -21.29 -4.08 10.95
C GLN A 101 -21.87 -5.27 10.18
N ALA A 102 -22.80 -5.03 9.25
CA ALA A 102 -23.28 -6.06 8.33
C ALA A 102 -22.16 -6.58 7.41
N GLY A 103 -21.32 -5.69 6.90
CA GLY A 103 -20.10 -6.03 6.15
C GLY A 103 -19.13 -6.92 6.94
N VAL A 104 -18.89 -6.61 8.22
CA VAL A 104 -18.06 -7.41 9.14
C VAL A 104 -18.61 -8.83 9.27
N ARG A 105 -19.92 -8.99 9.54
CA ARG A 105 -20.54 -10.32 9.63
C ARG A 105 -20.43 -11.10 8.33
N SER A 106 -20.66 -10.44 7.19
CA SER A 106 -20.56 -11.07 5.87
C SER A 106 -19.14 -11.53 5.56
N ALA A 107 -18.16 -10.65 5.69
CA ALA A 107 -16.75 -10.95 5.44
C ALA A 107 -16.22 -12.05 6.40
N TYR A 108 -16.58 -11.97 7.68
CA TYR A 108 -16.24 -13.00 8.67
C TYR A 108 -16.86 -14.35 8.31
N GLY A 109 -18.15 -14.38 7.98
CA GLY A 109 -18.85 -15.60 7.61
C GLY A 109 -18.27 -16.28 6.35
N GLN A 110 -17.69 -15.50 5.43
CA GLN A 110 -17.03 -15.99 4.23
C GLN A 110 -15.61 -16.50 4.51
N GLN A 111 -14.80 -15.74 5.25
CA GLN A 111 -13.38 -16.04 5.45
C GLN A 111 -13.11 -16.99 6.62
N VAL A 112 -13.80 -16.79 7.76
CA VAL A 112 -13.60 -17.59 8.99
C VAL A 112 -14.66 -18.69 9.10
N GLY A 113 -15.89 -18.40 8.69
CA GLY A 113 -16.99 -19.36 8.62
C GLY A 113 -18.23 -18.98 9.43
N ARG A 114 -19.39 -19.42 8.96
CA ARG A 114 -20.70 -19.06 9.51
C ARG A 114 -20.98 -19.65 10.90
N ILE A 115 -20.45 -20.85 11.19
CA ILE A 115 -20.64 -21.51 12.49
C ILE A 115 -19.93 -20.70 13.58
N GLN A 116 -18.66 -20.34 13.34
CA GLN A 116 -17.89 -19.51 14.26
C GLN A 116 -18.53 -18.13 14.44
N LEU A 117 -19.03 -17.53 13.35
CA LEU A 117 -19.77 -16.26 13.44
C LEU A 117 -20.98 -16.39 14.38
N ALA A 118 -21.82 -17.41 14.19
CA ALA A 118 -23.00 -17.61 15.03
C ALA A 118 -22.62 -17.77 16.52
N GLN A 119 -21.58 -18.53 16.81
CA GLN A 119 -21.04 -18.67 18.17
C GLN A 119 -20.63 -17.31 18.75
N ARG A 120 -19.90 -16.49 17.99
CA ARG A 120 -19.45 -15.16 18.43
C ARG A 120 -20.61 -14.19 18.68
N LEU A 121 -21.65 -14.22 17.84
CA LEU A 121 -22.83 -13.38 18.01
C LEU A 121 -23.64 -13.75 19.26
N ILE A 122 -23.60 -15.02 19.68
CA ILE A 122 -24.21 -15.49 20.94
C ILE A 122 -23.34 -15.12 22.14
N SER A 123 -22.02 -15.32 22.04
CA SER A 123 -21.10 -15.19 23.18
C SER A 123 -20.74 -13.75 23.55
N LEU A 124 -20.81 -12.82 22.59
CA LEU A 124 -20.37 -11.43 22.78
C LEU A 124 -21.58 -10.50 22.95
N PRO A 125 -21.52 -9.47 23.81
CA PRO A 125 -22.56 -8.43 23.90
C PRO A 125 -22.79 -7.71 22.57
N ASP A 126 -24.01 -7.23 22.30
CA ASP A 126 -24.31 -6.49 21.05
C ASP A 126 -23.94 -5.02 21.16
N ASN A 127 -22.64 -4.75 20.98
CA ASN A 127 -22.08 -3.41 20.98
C ASN A 127 -20.91 -3.32 20.00
N GLU A 128 -20.33 -2.13 19.85
CA GLU A 128 -19.22 -1.89 18.92
C GLU A 128 -18.00 -2.79 19.18
N ALA A 129 -17.72 -3.13 20.44
CA ALA A 129 -16.59 -3.98 20.82
C ALA A 129 -16.70 -5.39 20.22
N ARG A 130 -17.91 -5.92 20.04
CA ARG A 130 -18.14 -7.19 19.31
C ARG A 130 -17.56 -7.13 17.90
N TYR A 131 -17.85 -6.05 17.17
CA TYR A 131 -17.39 -5.90 15.78
C TYR A 131 -15.89 -5.63 15.71
N GLN A 132 -15.32 -4.97 16.72
CA GLN A 132 -13.86 -4.84 16.85
C GLN A 132 -13.20 -6.21 17.01
N GLN A 133 -13.77 -7.08 17.87
CA GLN A 133 -13.27 -8.44 18.03
C GLN A 133 -13.41 -9.27 16.76
N LEU A 134 -14.58 -9.24 16.11
CA LEU A 134 -14.79 -9.95 14.83
C LEU A 134 -13.80 -9.48 13.75
N ARG A 135 -13.55 -8.17 13.65
CA ARG A 135 -12.56 -7.62 12.73
C ARG A 135 -11.15 -8.11 13.05
N ASN A 136 -10.76 -8.14 14.32
CA ASN A 136 -9.42 -8.61 14.72
C ASN A 136 -9.22 -10.10 14.39
N GLU A 137 -10.21 -10.93 14.69
CA GLU A 137 -10.20 -12.35 14.34
C GLU A 137 -10.17 -12.56 12.81
N LEU A 138 -10.90 -11.75 12.05
CA LEU A 138 -10.84 -11.76 10.59
C LEU A 138 -9.43 -11.39 10.08
N ILE A 139 -8.78 -10.38 10.64
CA ILE A 139 -7.40 -10.02 10.29
C ILE A 139 -6.45 -11.20 10.56
N GLN A 140 -6.58 -11.85 11.71
CA GLN A 140 -5.74 -12.99 12.09
C GLN A 140 -5.94 -14.22 11.20
N SER A 141 -7.11 -14.36 10.57
CA SER A 141 -7.40 -15.46 9.65
C SER A 141 -6.64 -15.37 8.31
N TYR A 142 -6.08 -14.20 7.97
CA TYR A 142 -5.31 -14.02 6.74
C TYR A 142 -3.84 -14.37 6.95
N ALA A 143 -3.44 -15.56 6.52
CA ALA A 143 -2.04 -15.92 6.37
C ALA A 143 -1.45 -15.19 5.15
N ILE A 144 -0.46 -14.34 5.39
CA ILE A 144 0.27 -13.62 4.35
C ILE A 144 1.62 -14.31 4.12
N SER A 145 1.82 -14.78 2.89
CA SER A 145 3.05 -15.40 2.41
C SER A 145 4.08 -14.35 1.97
N GLU A 146 5.35 -14.76 1.90
CA GLU A 146 6.41 -13.90 1.36
C GLU A 146 6.18 -13.56 -0.12
N ALA A 147 5.63 -14.49 -0.91
CA ALA A 147 5.28 -14.24 -2.31
C ALA A 147 4.27 -13.08 -2.45
N GLU A 148 3.28 -13.00 -1.55
CA GLU A 148 2.32 -11.90 -1.52
C GLU A 148 2.98 -10.57 -1.12
N LEU A 149 3.98 -10.59 -0.23
CA LEU A 149 4.76 -9.41 0.12
C LEU A 149 5.63 -8.93 -1.05
N MET A 150 6.23 -9.86 -1.80
CA MET A 150 6.96 -9.53 -3.04
C MET A 150 6.02 -8.95 -4.10
N GLN A 151 4.82 -9.49 -4.25
CA GLN A 151 3.79 -8.94 -5.14
C GLN A 151 3.37 -7.54 -4.71
N LEU A 152 3.19 -7.29 -3.42
CA LEU A 152 2.90 -5.96 -2.87
C LEU A 152 4.02 -4.96 -3.20
N ALA A 153 5.27 -5.36 -2.99
CA ALA A 153 6.42 -4.54 -3.36
C ALA A 153 6.45 -4.21 -4.86
N SER A 154 6.23 -5.20 -5.72
CA SER A 154 6.15 -4.99 -7.18
C SER A 154 5.01 -4.05 -7.55
N ALA A 155 3.84 -4.21 -6.93
CA ALA A 155 2.68 -3.34 -7.14
C ALA A 155 2.98 -1.87 -6.77
N ARG A 156 3.76 -1.62 -5.71
CA ARG A 156 4.19 -0.25 -5.33
C ARG A 156 5.03 0.41 -6.41
N ALA A 157 6.06 -0.29 -6.91
CA ALA A 157 6.93 0.25 -7.96
C ALA A 157 6.15 0.54 -9.26
N ASN A 158 5.24 -0.37 -9.64
CA ASN A 158 4.33 -0.14 -10.77
C ASN A 158 3.42 1.07 -10.52
N ARG A 159 2.85 1.19 -9.32
CA ARG A 159 1.97 2.31 -8.98
C ARG A 159 2.71 3.66 -9.02
N ALA A 160 3.95 3.72 -8.56
CA ALA A 160 4.79 4.92 -8.69
C ALA A 160 5.02 5.30 -10.16
N LYS A 161 5.31 4.32 -11.03
CA LYS A 161 5.43 4.54 -12.48
C LYS A 161 4.13 5.05 -13.07
N GLU A 162 3.00 4.44 -12.76
CA GLU A 162 1.68 4.87 -13.23
C GLU A 162 1.38 6.32 -12.87
N LEU A 163 1.64 6.72 -11.63
CA LEU A 163 1.44 8.09 -11.16
C LEU A 163 2.28 9.10 -11.96
N MET A 164 3.56 8.82 -12.14
CA MET A 164 4.44 9.69 -12.94
C MET A 164 4.04 9.76 -14.42
N VAL A 165 3.65 8.63 -15.01
CA VAL A 165 3.29 8.54 -16.43
C VAL A 165 1.93 9.18 -16.71
N ALA A 166 0.99 9.10 -15.76
CA ALA A 166 -0.30 9.78 -15.87
C ALA A 166 -0.13 11.30 -16.04
N GLN A 167 0.87 11.89 -15.36
CA GLN A 167 1.20 13.31 -15.45
C GLN A 167 2.12 13.64 -16.62
N GLN A 168 3.05 12.74 -16.96
CA GLN A 168 4.07 12.94 -18.00
C GLN A 168 4.21 11.67 -18.87
N PRO A 169 3.33 11.48 -19.88
CA PRO A 169 3.29 10.25 -20.68
C PRO A 169 4.60 9.92 -21.42
N ASN A 170 5.37 10.95 -21.78
CA ASN A 170 6.68 10.80 -22.43
C ASN A 170 7.76 10.15 -21.55
N LEU A 171 7.51 9.96 -20.26
CA LEU A 171 8.43 9.28 -19.33
C LEU A 171 8.26 7.76 -19.33
N ALA A 172 7.23 7.20 -19.98
CA ALA A 172 6.88 5.78 -19.87
C ALA A 172 8.03 4.81 -20.18
N GLU A 173 8.81 5.09 -21.23
CA GLU A 173 9.97 4.29 -21.64
C GLU A 173 11.24 4.57 -20.81
N ARG A 174 11.23 5.65 -20.02
CA ARG A 174 12.39 6.10 -19.22
C ARG A 174 12.31 5.63 -17.78
N ILE A 175 11.19 5.03 -17.38
CA ILE A 175 10.95 4.49 -16.05
C ILE A 175 10.83 2.96 -16.17
N THR A 176 11.75 2.25 -15.54
CA THR A 176 11.80 0.78 -15.49
C THR A 176 11.46 0.29 -14.09
N ILE A 177 11.05 -0.97 -13.98
CA ILE A 177 10.76 -1.63 -12.70
C ILE A 177 11.83 -2.68 -12.46
N GLY A 178 12.59 -2.52 -11.39
CA GLY A 178 13.61 -3.47 -10.95
C GLY A 178 13.05 -4.57 -10.06
N THR A 179 13.91 -5.53 -9.71
CA THR A 179 13.55 -6.66 -8.85
C THR A 179 13.22 -6.19 -7.44
N SER A 180 11.99 -6.48 -6.98
CA SER A 180 11.55 -6.17 -5.62
C SER A 180 12.39 -6.88 -4.56
N LYS A 181 12.54 -6.24 -3.39
CA LYS A 181 13.35 -6.77 -2.30
C LYS A 181 12.76 -6.47 -0.92
N ALA A 182 13.17 -7.24 0.07
CA ALA A 182 12.93 -6.93 1.47
C ALA A 182 13.68 -5.64 1.89
N GLY A 183 13.08 -4.89 2.79
CA GLY A 183 13.65 -3.70 3.42
C GLY A 183 12.96 -3.43 4.75
N GLY A 184 13.18 -2.24 5.31
CA GLY A 184 12.56 -1.82 6.56
C GLY A 184 11.56 -0.69 6.33
N ALA A 185 10.44 -0.73 7.04
CA ALA A 185 9.57 0.42 7.23
C ALA A 185 10.27 1.51 8.06
N ASP A 186 9.85 2.76 7.85
CA ASP A 186 10.06 3.85 8.80
C ASP A 186 8.72 4.40 9.29
N GLN A 187 8.75 5.50 10.04
CA GLN A 187 7.57 6.12 10.63
C GLN A 187 6.54 6.61 9.60
N ASP A 188 6.98 6.90 8.37
CA ASP A 188 6.15 7.49 7.32
C ASP A 188 5.66 6.44 6.32
N GLY A 189 6.28 5.26 6.28
CA GLY A 189 5.80 4.10 5.53
C GLY A 189 6.91 3.21 5.00
N ILE A 190 6.67 2.61 3.83
CA ILE A 190 7.67 1.78 3.14
C ILE A 190 8.39 2.62 2.09
N PRO A 191 9.71 2.88 2.22
CA PRO A 191 10.42 3.71 1.27
C PRO A 191 10.50 3.02 -0.11
N LEU A 192 10.15 3.76 -1.15
CA LEU A 192 10.33 3.34 -2.53
C LEU A 192 11.82 3.38 -2.90
N GLY A 193 12.33 2.26 -3.42
CA GLY A 193 13.67 2.22 -4.00
C GLY A 193 13.69 2.95 -5.34
N VAL A 194 14.66 3.83 -5.52
CA VAL A 194 14.87 4.56 -6.78
C VAL A 194 16.34 4.46 -7.13
N SER A 195 16.64 4.25 -8.41
CA SER A 195 18.00 4.27 -8.98
C SER A 195 18.01 5.08 -10.28
N LEU A 196 19.11 5.80 -10.53
CA LEU A 196 19.29 6.57 -11.76
C LEU A 196 20.17 5.82 -12.75
N GLY A 197 19.80 5.90 -14.02
CA GLY A 197 20.62 5.48 -15.13
C GLY A 197 20.66 6.56 -16.22
N SER A 198 21.40 6.27 -17.28
CA SER A 198 21.45 7.08 -18.49
C SER A 198 21.02 6.24 -19.69
N LYS A 199 20.31 6.84 -20.66
CA LYS A 199 20.10 6.20 -21.96
C LYS A 199 21.47 5.88 -22.57
N LYS A 200 21.63 4.65 -23.05
CA LYS A 200 22.78 4.27 -23.89
C LYS A 200 22.66 4.92 -25.27
#